data_AF-A0A368GZ59-F1
#
_entry.id   AF-A0A368GZ59-F1
#
_cell.length_a   1.000
_cell.length_b   1.000
_cell.length_c   1.000
_cell.angle_alpha   90.00
_cell.angle_beta   90.00
_cell.angle_gamma   90.00
#
_symmetry.space_group_name_H-M   'P 1'
#
loop_
_entity.id
_entity.type
_entity.pdbx_description
1 polymer ?
#
loop_
_entity_poly.entity_id
_entity_poly.type
_entity_poly.pdbx_seq_one_letter_code
_entity_poly.pdbx_strand_id
1 'polypeptide(L)'
;MLDNETVFNEDDPLCALYETYTTVRFIFITLATVIACLGTGANLILIHIFAMKKSASTPATLYPSILAFLDFSICLEYLLLFGVDAVVSFVQVKSLFYLYYAYIIPAYVASRITQLAIPYMLIFATLERLVWTSESM
;
A
#
# COMPACT_ATOMS: atom_id res chain seq x y z
N MET A 1 49.39 -14.24 -14.48
CA MET A 1 48.04 -14.53 -14.99
C MET A 1 47.07 -13.98 -13.97
N LEU A 2 46.85 -12.65 -14.01
CA LEU A 2 45.66 -12.01 -13.45
C LEU A 2 44.58 -12.11 -14.55
N ASP A 3 43.28 -12.30 -14.30
CA ASP A 3 42.44 -11.46 -13.47
C ASP A 3 41.36 -12.22 -12.68
N ASN A 4 41.21 -11.76 -11.45
CA ASN A 4 40.13 -12.02 -10.51
C ASN A 4 39.18 -10.82 -10.60
N GLU A 5 38.08 -10.91 -11.34
CA GLU A 5 36.91 -10.05 -11.11
C GLU A 5 35.63 -10.83 -11.42
N THR A 6 34.95 -11.25 -10.35
CA THR A 6 33.50 -11.39 -10.34
C THR A 6 32.90 -10.04 -10.72
N VAL A 7 32.65 -9.83 -12.01
CA VAL A 7 31.90 -8.68 -12.52
C VAL A 7 30.47 -8.80 -11.99
N PHE A 8 30.22 -8.19 -10.83
CA PHE A 8 28.88 -7.72 -10.49
C PHE A 8 28.58 -6.62 -11.51
N ASN A 9 27.85 -6.97 -12.57
CA ASN A 9 27.44 -6.02 -13.61
C ASN A 9 26.63 -4.89 -12.96
N GLU A 10 27.18 -3.67 -12.97
CA GLU A 10 26.46 -2.44 -12.61
C GLU A 10 25.29 -2.11 -13.58
N ASP A 11 25.13 -2.91 -14.64
CA ASP A 11 24.14 -2.72 -15.72
C ASP A 11 22.77 -3.40 -15.47
N ASP A 12 22.64 -4.31 -14.50
CA ASP A 12 21.38 -4.99 -14.19
C ASP A 12 20.22 -4.05 -13.78
N PRO A 13 20.42 -2.99 -12.95
CA PRO A 13 19.34 -2.05 -12.64
C PRO A 13 18.92 -1.20 -13.85
N LEU A 14 19.83 -0.89 -14.78
CA LEU A 14 19.52 -0.04 -15.94
C LEU A 14 18.64 -0.72 -16.97
N CYS A 15 18.65 -2.05 -17.05
CA CYS A 15 17.81 -2.81 -17.99
C CYS A 15 16.31 -2.59 -17.74
N ALA A 16 15.89 -2.53 -16.47
CA ALA A 16 14.49 -2.27 -16.09
C ALA A 16 14.01 -0.85 -16.41
N LEU A 17 14.94 0.10 -16.66
CA LEU A 17 14.60 1.48 -17.05
C LEU A 17 13.94 1.56 -18.43
N TYR A 18 14.20 0.58 -19.30
CA TYR A 18 13.72 0.54 -20.68
C TYR A 18 12.50 -0.37 -20.88
N GLU A 19 11.93 -0.91 -19.80
CA GLU A 19 10.77 -1.79 -19.93
C GLU A 19 9.53 -1.00 -20.37
N THR A 20 9.00 -1.36 -21.53
CA THR A 20 7.88 -0.65 -22.14
C THR A 20 6.56 -0.95 -21.42
N TYR A 21 5.84 0.10 -21.06
CA TYR A 21 4.50 0.01 -20.50
C TYR A 21 3.45 -0.35 -21.55
N THR A 22 2.65 -1.37 -21.29
CA THR A 22 1.47 -1.65 -22.12
C THR A 22 0.40 -0.59 -21.87
N THR A 23 -0.34 -0.20 -22.93
CA THR A 23 -1.43 0.79 -22.83
C THR A 23 -2.47 0.41 -21.78
N VAL A 24 -2.79 -0.89 -21.69
CA VAL A 24 -3.76 -1.43 -20.73
C VAL A 24 -3.27 -1.24 -19.29
N ARG A 25 -2.01 -1.58 -19.00
CA ARG A 25 -1.41 -1.40 -17.67
C ARG A 25 -1.43 0.08 -17.27
N PHE A 26 -1.07 0.96 -18.21
CA PHE A 26 -1.06 2.40 -17.97
C PHE A 26 -2.45 2.96 -17.59
N ILE A 27 -3.50 2.57 -18.31
CA ILE A 27 -4.88 3.01 -18.03
C ILE A 27 -5.33 2.55 -16.63
N PHE A 28 -5.13 1.26 -16.32
CA PHE A 28 -5.52 0.74 -15.01
C PHE A 28 -4.77 1.40 -13.86
N ILE A 29 -3.45 1.59 -14.01
CA ILE A 29 -2.66 2.27 -12.99
C ILE A 29 -3.14 3.70 -12.80
N THR A 30 -3.35 4.45 -13.87
CA THR A 30 -3.79 5.84 -13.79
C THR A 30 -5.13 5.97 -13.05
N LEU A 31 -6.12 5.14 -13.39
CA LEU A 31 -7.43 5.17 -12.72
C LEU A 31 -7.31 4.78 -11.24
N ALA A 32 -6.57 3.72 -10.94
CA ALA A 32 -6.41 3.26 -9.57
C ALA A 32 -5.54 4.20 -8.72
N THR A 33 -4.58 4.92 -9.31
CA THR A 33 -3.81 5.98 -8.63
C THR A 33 -4.73 7.12 -8.19
N VAL A 34 -5.71 7.53 -9.00
CA VAL A 34 -6.70 8.55 -8.60
C VAL A 34 -7.50 8.08 -7.38
N ILE A 35 -7.98 6.83 -7.43
CA ILE A 35 -8.72 6.22 -6.31
C ILE A 35 -7.83 6.13 -5.07
N ALA A 36 -6.58 5.71 -5.22
CA ALA A 36 -5.62 5.59 -4.12
C ALA A 36 -5.34 6.96 -3.48
N CYS A 37 -5.16 8.03 -4.26
CA CYS A 37 -5.00 9.39 -3.71
C CYS A 37 -6.21 9.82 -2.86
N LEU A 38 -7.42 9.59 -3.37
CA LEU A 38 -8.65 9.89 -2.62
C LEU A 38 -8.77 9.03 -1.36
N GLY A 39 -8.47 7.73 -1.47
CA GLY A 39 -8.50 6.77 -0.37
C GLY A 39 -7.48 7.09 0.71
N THR A 40 -6.24 7.45 0.35
CA THR A 40 -5.21 7.89 1.31
C THR A 40 -5.69 9.12 2.09
N GLY A 41 -6.24 10.13 1.41
CA GLY A 41 -6.77 11.32 2.08
C GLY A 41 -7.97 11.03 2.99
N ALA A 42 -8.97 10.31 2.48
CA ALA A 42 -10.19 10.01 3.22
C ALA A 42 -9.91 9.13 4.46
N ASN A 43 -9.09 8.09 4.32
CA ASN A 43 -8.76 7.20 5.43
C ASN A 43 -7.86 7.88 6.46
N LEU A 44 -6.95 8.78 6.03
CA LEU A 44 -6.17 9.59 6.97
C LEU A 44 -7.05 10.51 7.83
N ILE A 45 -8.05 11.15 7.21
CA ILE A 45 -9.05 11.95 7.93
C ILE A 45 -9.82 11.06 8.92
N LEU A 46 -10.21 9.85 8.51
CA LEU A 46 -10.96 8.93 9.36
C LEU A 46 -10.14 8.47 10.58
N ILE A 47 -8.86 8.14 10.38
CA ILE A 47 -7.92 7.84 11.47
C ILE A 47 -7.80 9.03 12.42
N HIS A 48 -7.69 10.25 11.89
CA HIS A 48 -7.60 11.46 12.72
C HIS A 48 -8.87 11.66 13.56
N ILE A 49 -10.06 11.48 12.97
CA ILE A 49 -11.34 11.58 13.68
C ILE A 49 -11.41 10.55 14.81
N PHE A 50 -11.02 9.29 14.57
CA PHE A 50 -11.03 8.25 15.59
C PHE A 50 -9.98 8.50 16.69
N ALA A 51 -8.80 9.00 16.34
CA ALA A 51 -7.76 9.34 17.30
C ALA A 51 -8.16 10.51 18.23
N MET A 52 -8.91 11.49 17.72
CA MET A 52 -9.40 12.61 18.53
C MET A 52 -10.56 12.23 19.47
N LYS A 53 -11.29 11.14 19.17
CA LYS A 53 -12.50 10.79 19.90
C LYS A 53 -12.18 10.05 21.21
N LYS A 54 -11.99 10.80 22.30
CA LYS A 54 -11.63 10.29 23.64
C LYS A 54 -12.82 9.80 24.50
N SER A 55 -13.97 9.42 23.93
CA SER A 55 -15.20 9.24 24.71
C SER A 55 -15.53 7.78 25.05
N ALA A 56 -15.67 7.52 26.36
CA ALA A 56 -15.99 6.24 27.00
C ALA A 56 -17.41 5.67 26.72
N SER A 57 -18.18 6.30 25.83
CA SER A 57 -19.62 6.02 25.64
C SER A 57 -19.98 5.60 24.21
N THR A 58 -19.00 5.26 23.35
CA THR A 58 -19.28 4.74 21.99
C THR A 58 -18.89 3.27 21.84
N PRO A 59 -19.68 2.46 21.11
CA PRO A 59 -19.40 1.04 20.91
C PRO A 59 -18.08 0.86 20.16
N ALA A 60 -17.50 -0.33 20.22
CA ALA A 60 -16.16 -0.69 19.75
C ALA A 60 -15.71 0.01 18.46
N THR A 61 -15.11 1.21 18.59
CA THR A 61 -14.52 1.95 17.46
C THR A 61 -13.16 1.37 17.04
N LEU A 62 -12.73 0.30 17.69
CA LEU A 62 -11.44 -0.35 17.46
C LEU A 62 -11.40 -0.99 16.07
N TYR A 63 -12.39 -1.80 15.70
CA TYR A 63 -12.42 -2.44 14.38
C TYR A 63 -12.49 -1.42 13.23
N PRO A 64 -13.38 -0.40 13.26
CA PRO A 64 -13.40 0.64 12.23
C PRO A 64 -12.10 1.47 12.19
N SER A 65 -11.46 1.73 13.32
CA SER A 65 -10.20 2.49 13.36
C SER A 65 -9.03 1.70 12.78
N ILE A 66 -8.94 0.41 13.06
CA ILE A 66 -7.92 -0.46 12.45
C ILE A 66 -8.20 -0.60 10.95
N LEU A 67 -9.47 -0.75 10.55
CA LEU A 67 -9.83 -0.83 9.13
C LEU A 67 -9.45 0.44 8.37
N ALA A 68 -9.69 1.63 8.95
CA ALA A 68 -9.24 2.90 8.38
C ALA A 68 -7.71 2.96 8.21
N PHE A 69 -6.96 2.43 9.18
CA PHE A 69 -5.50 2.33 9.09
C PHE A 69 -5.06 1.38 7.98
N LEU A 70 -5.69 0.20 7.86
CA LEU A 70 -5.39 -0.75 6.80
C LEU A 70 -5.74 -0.21 5.41
N ASP A 71 -6.87 0.48 5.28
CA ASP A 71 -7.31 1.11 4.03
C ASP A 71 -6.39 2.29 3.64
N PHE A 72 -5.92 3.08 4.60
CA PHE A 72 -4.86 4.06 4.36
C PHE A 72 -3.57 3.39 3.87
N SER A 73 -3.18 2.28 4.53
CA SER A 73 -1.92 1.58 4.25
C SER A 73 -1.93 0.96 2.86
N ILE A 74 -3.01 0.29 2.45
CA ILE A 74 -3.11 -0.30 1.12
C ILE A 74 -3.13 0.76 0.01
N CYS A 75 -3.78 1.90 0.24
CA CYS A 75 -3.74 3.01 -0.72
C CYS A 75 -2.34 3.61 -0.82
N LEU A 76 -1.63 3.78 0.30
CA LEU A 76 -0.25 4.27 0.30
C LEU A 76 0.71 3.28 -0.39
N GLU A 77 0.61 2.00 -0.07
CA GLU A 77 1.40 0.93 -0.70
C GLU A 77 1.14 0.86 -2.20
N TYR A 78 -0.11 1.03 -2.64
CA TYR A 78 -0.45 1.12 -4.07
C TYR A 78 0.29 2.29 -4.74
N LEU A 79 0.28 3.47 -4.13
CA LEU A 79 1.01 4.62 -4.65
C LEU A 79 2.52 4.37 -4.71
N LEU A 80 3.09 3.74 -3.68
CA LEU A 80 4.52 3.43 -3.61
C LEU A 80 4.94 2.38 -4.66
N LEU A 81 4.11 1.37 -4.90
CA LEU A 81 4.40 0.25 -5.80
C LEU A 81 4.12 0.58 -7.27
N PHE A 82 3.01 1.25 -7.56
CA PHE A 82 2.57 1.48 -8.95
C PHE A 82 2.63 2.95 -9.35
N GLY A 83 2.33 3.86 -8.43
CA GLY A 83 2.42 5.30 -8.70
C GLY A 83 3.86 5.74 -8.93
N VAL A 84 4.77 5.39 -8.02
CA VAL A 84 6.19 5.76 -8.14
C VAL A 84 6.85 5.00 -9.29
N ASP A 85 6.48 3.74 -9.55
CA ASP A 85 6.98 2.99 -10.72
C ASP A 85 6.72 3.76 -12.02
N ALA A 86 5.49 4.25 -12.22
CA ALA A 86 5.16 5.08 -13.37
C ALA A 86 6.01 6.36 -13.41
N VAL A 87 6.17 7.08 -12.28
CA VAL A 87 6.98 8.30 -12.21
C VAL A 87 8.44 8.03 -12.54
N VAL A 88 9.02 6.95 -12.03
CA VAL A 88 10.41 6.53 -12.31
C VAL A 88 10.58 6.24 -13.80
N SER A 89 9.63 5.54 -14.43
CA SER A 89 9.66 5.25 -15.87
C SER A 89 9.56 6.52 -16.73
N PHE A 90 8.84 7.56 -16.29
CA PHE A 90 8.72 8.83 -17.02
C PHE A 90 9.93 9.76 -16.83
N VAL A 91 10.41 9.91 -15.60
CA VAL A 91 11.44 10.89 -15.25
C VAL A 91 12.86 10.36 -15.56
N GLN A 92 13.05 9.04 -15.53
CA GLN A 92 14.30 8.34 -15.88
C GLN A 92 15.56 8.84 -15.14
N VAL A 93 15.41 9.33 -13.91
CA VAL A 93 16.52 9.78 -13.07
C VAL A 93 17.11 8.61 -12.29
N LYS A 94 18.42 8.37 -12.46
CA LYS A 94 19.16 7.26 -11.80
C LYS A 94 18.97 7.21 -10.28
N SER A 95 19.04 8.37 -9.60
CA SER A 95 18.89 8.43 -8.14
C SER A 95 17.51 7.98 -7.67
N LEU A 96 16.44 8.34 -8.39
CA LEU A 96 15.08 7.94 -8.06
C LEU A 96 14.88 6.44 -8.26
N PHE A 97 15.52 5.88 -9.29
CA PHE A 97 15.52 4.46 -9.57
C PHE A 97 16.14 3.62 -8.45
N TYR A 98 17.31 4.01 -7.92
CA TYR A 98 17.93 3.30 -6.79
C TYR A 98 17.06 3.34 -5.53
N LEU A 99 16.45 4.50 -5.24
CA LEU A 99 15.56 4.63 -4.09
C LEU A 99 14.35 3.71 -4.25
N TYR A 100 13.73 3.69 -5.43
CA TYR A 100 12.61 2.81 -5.75
C TYR A 100 12.96 1.33 -5.57
N TYR A 101 14.09 0.89 -6.12
CA TYR A 101 14.55 -0.49 -5.96
C TYR A 101 14.86 -0.88 -4.51
N ALA A 102 15.29 0.08 -3.68
CA ALA A 102 15.57 -0.17 -2.27
C ALA A 102 14.30 -0.46 -1.45
N TYR A 103 13.16 0.17 -1.77
CA TYR A 103 11.94 0.01 -0.99
C TYR A 103 10.86 -0.88 -1.64
N ILE A 104 10.97 -1.22 -2.92
CA ILE A 104 9.89 -1.97 -3.60
C ILE A 104 9.59 -3.32 -2.97
N ILE A 105 10.63 -4.10 -2.61
CA ILE A 105 10.46 -5.41 -1.99
C ILE A 105 9.72 -5.29 -0.64
N PRO A 106 10.19 -4.46 0.32
CA PRO A 106 9.46 -4.33 1.59
C PRO A 106 8.05 -3.76 1.41
N ALA A 107 7.83 -2.80 0.50
CA ALA A 107 6.49 -2.29 0.20
C ALA A 107 5.56 -3.37 -0.37
N TYR A 108 6.08 -4.24 -1.23
CA TYR A 108 5.31 -5.36 -1.79
C TYR A 108 4.91 -6.36 -0.71
N VAL A 109 5.85 -6.73 0.17
CA VAL A 109 5.57 -7.64 1.30
C VAL A 109 4.52 -7.03 2.23
N ALA A 110 4.67 -5.75 2.59
CA ALA A 110 3.68 -5.03 3.40
C ALA A 110 2.28 -5.07 2.75
N SER A 111 2.19 -4.85 1.43
CA SER A 111 0.92 -4.89 0.70
C SER A 111 0.19 -6.23 0.80
N ARG A 112 0.93 -7.34 0.82
CA ARG A 112 0.33 -8.68 0.99
C ARG A 112 -0.18 -8.89 2.40
N ILE A 113 0.55 -8.41 3.40
CA ILE A 113 0.12 -8.47 4.79
C ILE A 113 -1.15 -7.63 4.97
N THR A 114 -1.17 -6.40 4.45
CA THR A 114 -2.32 -5.50 4.52
C THR A 114 -3.54 -6.10 3.80
N GLN A 115 -3.37 -6.67 2.60
CA GLN A 115 -4.43 -7.35 1.86
C GLN A 115 -5.02 -8.55 2.60
N LEU A 116 -4.22 -9.28 3.38
CA LEU A 116 -4.71 -10.38 4.22
C LEU A 116 -5.38 -9.85 5.48
N ALA A 117 -4.85 -8.79 6.09
CA ALA A 117 -5.40 -8.21 7.32
C ALA A 117 -6.82 -7.65 7.14
N ILE A 118 -7.09 -6.97 6.03
CA ILE A 118 -8.41 -6.35 5.74
C ILE A 118 -9.58 -7.34 5.89
N PRO A 119 -9.63 -8.48 5.17
CA PRO A 119 -10.74 -9.42 5.29
C PRO A 119 -10.83 -10.07 6.67
N TYR A 120 -9.70 -10.34 7.35
CA TYR A 120 -9.74 -10.84 8.74
C TYR A 120 -10.38 -9.83 9.70
N MET A 121 -10.06 -8.54 9.54
CA MET A 121 -10.67 -7.47 10.34
C MET A 121 -12.18 -7.37 10.11
N LEU A 122 -12.64 -7.54 8.87
CA LEU A 122 -14.07 -7.57 8.54
C LEU A 122 -14.78 -8.77 9.17
N ILE A 123 -14.16 -9.96 9.15
CA ILE A 123 -14.70 -11.16 9.80
C ILE A 123 -14.85 -10.92 11.30
N PHE A 124 -13.81 -10.43 11.98
CA PHE A 124 -13.89 -10.17 13.42
C PHE A 124 -14.92 -9.10 13.79
N ALA A 125 -15.02 -8.02 13.03
CA ALA A 125 -16.05 -7.00 13.23
C ALA A 125 -17.47 -7.57 13.10
N THR A 126 -17.66 -8.52 12.18
CA THR A 126 -18.96 -9.18 11.97
C THR A 126 -19.27 -10.17 13.10
N LEU A 127 -18.27 -10.92 13.56
CA LEU A 127 -18.41 -11.83 14.70
C LEU A 127 -18.75 -11.08 15.98
N GLU A 128 -18.08 -9.97 16.27
CA GLU A 128 -18.40 -9.12 17.43
C GLU A 128 -19.86 -8.67 17.39
N ARG A 129 -20.32 -8.18 16.23
CA ARG A 129 -21.71 -7.75 16.05
C ARG A 129 -22.70 -8.91 16.22
N LEU A 130 -22.36 -10.11 15.75
CA LEU A 130 -23.19 -11.31 15.90
C LEU A 130 -23.34 -11.70 17.38
N VAL A 131 -22.23 -11.77 18.12
CA VAL A 131 -22.22 -12.11 19.55
C VAL A 131 -23.08 -11.12 20.33
N TRP A 132 -22.88 -9.82 20.10
CA TRP A 132 -23.65 -8.78 20.76
C TRP A 132 -25.16 -8.90 20.51
N THR A 133 -25.55 -9.25 19.28
CA THR A 133 -26.97 -9.47 18.94
C THR A 133 -27.51 -10.74 19.62
N SER A 134 -26.71 -11.81 19.71
CA SER A 134 -27.13 -13.08 20.32
C SER A 134 -27.29 -13.01 21.84
N GLU A 135 -26.50 -12.19 22.53
CA GLU A 135 -26.65 -11.97 23.98
C GLU A 135 -27.85 -11.08 24.33
N SER A 136 -28.33 -10.29 23.37
CA SER A 136 -29.49 -9.41 23.53
C SER A 136 -30.85 -10.08 23.27
N MET A 137 -30.84 -11.38 22.94
CA MET A 137 -32.01 -12.18 22.59
C MET A 137 -32.29 -13.23 23.68
#